data_AF-A0A0Q8WQA6-F1
#
_entry.id   AF-A0A0Q8WQA6-F1
#
_cell.length_a   1.000
_cell.length_b   1.000
_cell.length_c   1.000
_cell.angle_alpha   90.00
_cell.angle_beta   90.00
_cell.angle_gamma   90.00
#
_symmetry.space_group_name_H-M   'P 1'
#
loop_
_entity.id
_entity.type
_entity.pdbx_description
1 polymer ?
#
loop_
_entity_poly.entity_id
_entity_poly.type
_entity_poly.pdbx_seq_one_letter_code
_entity_poly.pdbx_strand_id
1 'polypeptide(L)'
;MERDWWIGLSGWVLQDGNYTDFAVGQMRQFALEFGYLRHDRLKPTADAELLCEAVDDDAQYRVSADLVRSAREPMEDCFVLDFGLLAYNEWMVLDDLEPPTAGVRLSGEIYLSVDHFAYMDELSKRDGMPALIYTWRIDEIRLDTSPSIQVEHGHPLYVGPDEGPMRVRDPKRRRWRNLDATEMWGDEGSYTLRCTLLDSGPVHSMVRSGPRSPYGPLV
;
A
#
# COMPACT_ATOMS: atom_id res chain seq x y z
N MET A 1 8.87 -10.55 18.76
CA MET A 1 7.40 -10.59 18.87
C MET A 1 6.88 -10.60 17.45
N GLU A 2 6.07 -11.59 17.08
CA GLU A 2 5.32 -11.54 15.83
C GLU A 2 4.31 -10.40 15.94
N ARG A 3 4.35 -9.45 15.00
CA ARG A 3 3.41 -8.34 14.90
C ARG A 3 2.54 -8.59 13.67
N ASP A 4 1.24 -8.47 13.87
CA ASP A 4 0.26 -8.54 12.78
C ASP A 4 0.19 -7.20 12.05
N TRP A 5 0.02 -7.28 10.74
CA TRP A 5 -0.11 -6.14 9.84
C TRP A 5 -1.38 -6.27 9.02
N TRP A 6 -2.24 -5.26 9.08
CA TRP A 6 -3.31 -5.07 8.11
C TRP A 6 -2.75 -4.38 6.87
N ILE A 7 -2.96 -4.98 5.70
CA ILE A 7 -2.42 -4.52 4.41
C ILE A 7 -3.54 -4.55 3.38
N GLY A 8 -3.75 -3.43 2.69
CA GLY A 8 -4.69 -3.31 1.60
C GLY A 8 -4.29 -4.10 0.37
N LEU A 9 -5.28 -4.64 -0.33
CA LEU A 9 -5.10 -5.26 -1.63
C LEU A 9 -6.27 -4.85 -2.52
N SER A 10 -5.98 -4.05 -3.54
CA SER A 10 -7.02 -3.65 -4.49
C SER A 10 -7.26 -4.76 -5.51
N GLY A 11 -8.53 -5.03 -5.86
CA GLY A 11 -8.88 -6.09 -6.81
C GLY A 11 -8.19 -5.94 -8.16
N TRP A 12 -7.90 -4.71 -8.61
CA TRP A 12 -7.19 -4.46 -9.87
C TRP A 12 -5.75 -5.01 -9.87
N VAL A 13 -5.08 -5.03 -8.71
CA VAL A 13 -3.71 -5.57 -8.56
C VAL A 13 -3.68 -7.07 -8.87
N LEU A 14 -4.78 -7.78 -8.57
CA LEU A 14 -4.93 -9.17 -8.97
C LEU A 14 -5.23 -9.27 -10.47
N GLN A 15 -6.15 -8.45 -10.99
CA GLN A 15 -6.60 -8.49 -12.38
C GLN A 15 -5.50 -8.20 -13.40
N ASP A 16 -4.51 -7.38 -13.04
CA ASP A 16 -3.36 -7.08 -13.90
C ASP A 16 -2.40 -8.29 -14.06
N GLY A 17 -2.60 -9.36 -13.28
CA GLY A 17 -1.91 -10.64 -13.46
C GLY A 17 -0.50 -10.71 -12.86
N ASN A 18 -0.05 -9.65 -12.19
CA ASN A 18 1.24 -9.63 -11.47
C ASN A 18 1.22 -10.52 -10.22
N TYR A 19 0.04 -10.67 -9.62
CA TYR A 19 -0.18 -11.58 -8.51
C TYR A 19 -1.25 -12.61 -8.86
N THR A 20 -1.05 -13.84 -8.41
CA THR A 20 -2.13 -14.83 -8.35
C THR A 20 -2.98 -14.59 -7.10
N ASP A 21 -4.13 -15.27 -7.01
CA ASP A 21 -4.98 -15.20 -5.83
C ASP A 21 -4.19 -15.47 -4.54
N PHE A 22 -4.54 -14.72 -3.49
CA PHE A 22 -4.01 -14.90 -2.15
C PHE A 22 -4.91 -15.87 -1.40
N ALA A 23 -4.32 -16.73 -0.59
CA ALA A 23 -5.06 -17.66 0.26
C ALA A 23 -4.58 -17.57 1.72
N VAL A 24 -5.49 -17.79 2.67
CA VAL A 24 -5.16 -17.90 4.09
C VAL A 24 -4.20 -19.07 4.33
N GLY A 25 -3.21 -18.87 5.20
CA GLY A 25 -2.13 -19.80 5.51
C GLY A 25 -0.97 -19.79 4.51
N GLN A 26 -1.09 -19.03 3.41
CA GLN A 26 -0.08 -18.99 2.36
C GLN A 26 1.06 -18.03 2.68
N MET A 27 2.25 -18.35 2.17
CA MET A 27 3.37 -17.42 2.12
C MET A 27 3.37 -16.64 0.80
N ARG A 28 3.51 -15.32 0.89
CA ARG A 28 3.52 -14.40 -0.24
C ARG A 28 4.67 -13.41 -0.12
N GLN A 29 5.24 -13.04 -1.25
CA GLN A 29 6.23 -11.98 -1.34
C GLN A 29 5.62 -10.79 -2.05
N PHE A 30 5.74 -9.61 -1.47
CA PHE A 30 5.33 -8.35 -2.10
C PHE A 30 5.99 -7.17 -1.39
N ALA A 31 6.13 -6.07 -2.13
CA ALA A 31 6.52 -4.79 -1.56
C ALA A 31 5.30 -4.04 -1.00
N LEU A 32 5.56 -3.11 -0.08
CA LEU A 32 4.54 -2.23 0.47
C LEU A 32 4.54 -0.90 -0.28
N GLU A 33 3.37 -0.55 -0.81
CA GLU A 33 3.05 0.80 -1.22
C GLU A 33 2.35 1.51 -0.07
N PHE A 34 2.65 2.79 0.17
CA PHE A 34 1.88 3.60 1.11
C PHE A 34 1.04 4.63 0.35
N GLY A 35 -0.21 4.84 0.75
CA GLY A 35 -1.03 6.00 0.38
C GLY A 35 -1.13 6.98 1.54
N TYR A 36 -1.29 8.28 1.28
CA TYR A 36 -1.57 9.26 2.35
C TYR A 36 -3.05 9.61 2.40
N LEU A 37 -3.58 9.78 3.61
CA LEU A 37 -4.95 10.25 3.80
C LEU A 37 -4.98 11.78 3.69
N ARG A 38 -5.82 12.32 2.80
CA ARG A 38 -5.88 13.78 2.55
C ARG A 38 -6.14 14.62 3.82
N HIS A 39 -6.81 14.05 4.82
CA HIS A 39 -7.19 14.76 6.05
C HIS A 39 -6.11 14.73 7.14
N ASP A 40 -5.16 13.80 7.09
CA ASP A 40 -4.00 13.75 7.99
C ASP A 40 -2.70 13.41 7.23
N ARG A 41 -2.31 14.34 6.36
CA ARG A 41 -1.14 14.19 5.49
C ARG A 41 0.15 14.15 6.29
N LEU A 42 1.13 13.45 5.72
CA LEU A 42 2.52 13.47 6.17
C LEU A 42 3.07 14.89 6.19
N LYS A 43 3.68 15.27 7.31
CA LYS A 43 4.31 16.58 7.52
C LYS A 43 5.64 16.41 8.24
N PRO A 44 6.63 17.30 8.01
CA PRO A 44 7.85 17.33 8.80
C PRO A 44 7.54 17.38 10.29
N THR A 45 8.21 16.54 11.07
CA THR A 45 8.08 16.48 12.53
C THR A 45 9.45 16.53 13.20
N ALA A 46 9.44 16.94 14.47
CA ALA A 46 10.61 16.89 15.35
C ALA A 46 10.62 15.64 16.26
N ASP A 47 9.71 14.69 16.02
CA ASP A 47 9.61 13.47 16.83
C ASP A 47 10.93 12.69 16.82
N ALA A 48 11.36 12.28 18.01
CA ALA A 48 12.64 11.63 18.20
C ALA A 48 12.62 10.15 17.77
N GLU A 49 11.46 9.49 17.92
CA GLU A 49 11.31 8.05 17.73
C GLU A 49 10.45 7.73 16.50
N LEU A 50 10.73 6.58 15.90
CA LEU A 50 9.87 6.00 14.89
C LEU A 50 8.57 5.53 15.55
N LEU A 51 7.46 5.75 14.86
CA LEU A 51 6.14 5.32 15.29
C LEU A 51 5.46 4.60 14.13
N CYS A 52 4.79 3.50 14.45
CA CYS A 52 3.85 2.87 13.54
C CYS A 52 2.78 2.20 14.39
N GLU A 53 1.60 2.80 14.46
CA GLU A 53 0.46 2.31 15.22
C GLU A 53 -0.73 2.13 14.29
N ALA A 54 -1.38 0.96 14.35
CA ALA A 54 -2.61 0.75 13.60
C ALA A 54 -3.69 1.69 14.14
N VAL A 55 -4.33 2.45 13.24
CA VAL A 55 -5.49 3.30 13.58
C VAL A 55 -6.73 2.42 13.76
N ASP A 56 -6.88 1.43 12.89
CA ASP A 56 -7.94 0.44 12.88
C ASP A 56 -7.49 -0.86 12.19
N ASP A 57 -8.42 -1.80 12.01
CA ASP A 57 -8.21 -3.05 11.26
C ASP A 57 -8.39 -2.87 9.72
N ASP A 58 -8.13 -1.68 9.18
CA ASP A 58 -8.35 -1.32 7.77
C ASP A 58 -7.06 -0.78 7.12
N ALA A 59 -5.92 -1.36 7.48
CA ALA A 59 -4.59 -1.05 6.94
C ALA A 59 -4.17 0.43 7.03
N GLN A 60 -4.81 1.20 7.92
CA GLN A 60 -4.44 2.57 8.24
C GLN A 60 -3.52 2.62 9.45
N TYR A 61 -2.47 3.43 9.36
CA TYR A 61 -1.45 3.56 10.38
C TYR A 61 -1.12 5.01 10.62
N ARG A 62 -1.00 5.37 11.90
CA ARG A 62 -0.32 6.59 12.32
C ARG A 62 1.17 6.31 12.38
N VAL A 63 1.95 7.13 11.70
CA VAL A 63 3.40 6.94 11.59
C VAL A 63 4.18 8.19 11.96
N SER A 64 5.39 7.94 12.45
CA SER A 64 6.53 8.86 12.47
C SER A 64 7.67 8.11 11.79
N ALA A 65 8.06 8.55 10.61
CA ALA A 65 8.86 7.78 9.67
C ALA A 65 9.98 8.63 9.05
N ASP A 66 11.15 8.03 8.86
CA ASP A 66 12.25 8.67 8.14
C ASP A 66 12.02 8.57 6.64
N LEU A 67 12.13 9.69 5.93
CA LEU A 67 12.16 9.69 4.47
C LEU A 67 13.56 9.28 4.02
N VAL A 68 13.73 8.04 3.56
CA VAL A 68 15.06 7.52 3.18
C VAL A 68 15.37 7.71 1.70
N ARG A 69 14.35 7.92 0.87
CA ARG A 69 14.47 8.28 -0.55
C ARG A 69 13.40 9.31 -0.91
N SER A 70 13.76 10.27 -1.75
CA SER A 70 12.87 11.34 -2.21
C SER A 70 12.99 11.51 -3.72
N ALA A 71 11.86 11.70 -4.40
CA ALA A 71 11.82 12.13 -5.79
C ALA A 71 11.76 13.67 -5.90
N ARG A 72 12.29 14.22 -6.99
CA ARG A 72 12.18 15.66 -7.28
C ARG A 72 10.80 16.03 -7.81
N GLU A 73 10.25 15.19 -8.66
CA GLU A 73 8.90 15.31 -9.20
C GLU A 73 8.15 13.99 -9.02
N PRO A 74 6.81 14.02 -8.86
CA PRO A 74 5.99 12.81 -8.89
C PRO A 74 6.25 11.99 -10.16
N MET A 75 6.25 10.66 -10.05
CA MET A 75 6.50 9.69 -11.13
C MET A 75 7.89 9.71 -11.78
N GLU A 76 8.75 10.71 -11.55
CA GLU A 76 10.15 10.63 -12.00
C GLU A 76 10.92 9.57 -11.21
N ASP A 77 10.62 9.46 -9.92
CA ASP A 77 11.14 8.46 -8.99
C ASP A 77 10.11 8.15 -7.91
N CYS A 78 10.55 7.63 -6.77
CA CYS A 78 9.69 7.33 -5.65
C CYS A 78 10.19 7.94 -4.35
N PHE A 79 9.26 8.04 -3.42
CA PHE A 79 9.51 8.34 -2.02
C PHE A 79 9.52 7.02 -1.26
N VAL A 80 10.44 6.87 -0.31
CA VAL A 80 10.50 5.69 0.56
C VAL A 80 10.52 6.14 2.01
N LEU A 81 9.58 5.63 2.81
CA LEU A 81 9.48 5.87 4.24
C LEU A 81 10.03 4.67 5.01
N ASP A 82 10.74 4.94 6.09
CA ASP A 82 11.15 3.96 7.10
C ASP A 82 10.46 4.24 8.42
N PHE A 83 9.56 3.35 8.82
CA PHE A 83 8.87 3.35 10.13
C PHE A 83 9.14 2.05 10.91
N GLY A 84 10.28 1.40 10.64
CA GLY A 84 10.59 0.02 11.04
C GLY A 84 10.25 -1.00 9.97
N LEU A 85 9.48 -0.60 8.95
CA LEU A 85 9.41 -1.20 7.63
C LEU A 85 9.58 -0.12 6.58
N LEU A 86 10.01 -0.54 5.39
CA LEU A 86 10.11 0.33 4.24
C LEU A 86 8.86 0.18 3.36
N ALA A 87 8.25 1.31 3.02
CA ALA A 87 7.17 1.38 2.03
C ALA A 87 7.46 2.52 1.06
N TYR A 88 7.02 2.39 -0.18
CA TYR A 88 7.24 3.41 -1.20
C TYR A 88 5.93 4.04 -1.70
N ASN A 89 6.05 5.19 -2.36
CA ASN A 89 4.99 5.79 -3.17
C ASN A 89 5.64 6.58 -4.31
N GLU A 90 5.12 6.47 -5.53
CA GLU A 90 5.58 7.23 -6.71
C GLU A 90 4.92 8.60 -6.83
N TRP A 91 3.80 8.80 -6.13
CA TRP A 91 2.98 9.99 -6.15
C TRP A 91 2.79 10.55 -4.73
N MET A 92 3.72 11.40 -4.30
CA MET A 92 3.57 12.17 -3.06
C MET A 92 3.38 13.64 -3.39
N VAL A 93 2.19 14.17 -3.10
CA VAL A 93 1.89 15.60 -3.24
C VAL A 93 1.62 16.17 -1.86
N LEU A 94 2.60 16.92 -1.36
CA LEU A 94 2.38 17.80 -0.22
C LEU A 94 1.81 19.09 -0.81
N ASP A 95 0.48 19.21 -0.83
CA ASP A 95 -0.17 20.46 -1.24
C ASP A 95 0.46 21.57 -0.39
N ASP A 96 1.16 22.51 -1.05
CA ASP A 96 1.84 23.68 -0.50
C ASP A 96 3.29 23.52 -0.01
N LEU A 97 3.96 22.38 -0.25
CA LEU A 97 5.39 22.21 0.09
C LEU A 97 6.19 21.65 -1.09
N GLU A 98 7.43 22.12 -1.24
CA GLU A 98 8.43 21.40 -2.03
C GLU A 98 8.53 19.96 -1.53
N PRO A 99 8.72 18.96 -2.42
CA PRO A 99 8.91 17.59 -2.00
C PRO A 99 10.00 17.50 -0.92
N PRO A 100 9.73 16.80 0.20
CA PRO A 100 10.67 16.75 1.29
C PRO A 100 11.94 16.03 0.85
N THR A 101 13.08 16.52 1.30
CA THR A 101 14.37 15.90 1.04
C THR A 101 14.55 14.64 1.90
N ALA A 102 15.17 13.62 1.34
CA ALA A 102 15.61 12.46 2.13
C ALA A 102 16.41 12.89 3.39
N GLY A 103 16.21 12.19 4.49
CA GLY A 103 16.73 12.49 5.82
C GLY A 103 15.77 13.28 6.72
N VAL A 104 14.66 13.78 6.19
CA VAL A 104 13.61 14.41 6.99
C VAL A 104 12.70 13.35 7.62
N ARG A 105 12.29 13.58 8.87
CA ARG A 105 11.25 12.78 9.51
C ARG A 105 9.87 13.36 9.24
N LEU A 106 8.93 12.49 8.90
CA LEU A 106 7.55 12.84 8.59
C LEU A 106 6.59 12.14 9.56
N SER A 107 5.56 12.84 10.01
CA SER A 107 4.46 12.27 10.79
C SER A 107 3.11 12.48 10.12
N GLY A 108 2.20 11.53 10.25
CA GLY A 108 0.83 11.61 9.75
C GLY A 108 0.18 10.23 9.68
N GLU A 109 -0.90 10.12 8.92
CA GLU A 109 -1.56 8.83 8.67
C GLU A 109 -1.33 8.35 7.23
N ILE A 110 -0.96 7.07 7.14
CA ILE A 110 -0.76 6.37 5.89
C ILE A 110 -1.67 5.15 5.81
N TYR A 111 -1.99 4.74 4.59
CA TYR A 111 -2.57 3.45 4.28
C TYR A 111 -1.49 2.56 3.69
N LEU A 112 -1.38 1.30 4.11
CA LEU A 112 -0.44 0.35 3.51
C LEU A 112 -1.17 -0.59 2.56
N SER A 113 -0.59 -0.81 1.38
CA SER A 113 -1.11 -1.74 0.38
C SER A 113 -0.03 -2.59 -0.27
N VAL A 114 -0.46 -3.69 -0.87
CA VAL A 114 0.36 -4.49 -1.80
C VAL A 114 0.72 -3.61 -3.01
N ASP A 115 2.01 -3.54 -3.33
CA ASP A 115 2.54 -2.94 -4.57
C ASP A 115 1.78 -3.46 -5.80
N HIS A 116 1.35 -2.55 -6.68
CA HIS A 116 0.65 -2.92 -7.88
C HIS A 116 1.55 -3.64 -8.91
N PHE A 117 2.82 -3.26 -9.01
CA PHE A 117 3.94 -3.96 -9.69
C PHE A 117 5.17 -3.04 -9.87
N ALA A 118 4.99 -1.73 -9.74
CA ALA A 118 5.97 -0.71 -10.08
C ALA A 118 7.32 -0.95 -9.40
N TYR A 119 7.31 -1.38 -8.14
CA TYR A 119 8.57 -1.71 -7.46
C TYR A 119 9.30 -2.85 -8.16
N MET A 120 8.58 -3.94 -8.41
CA MET A 120 9.17 -5.16 -8.97
C MET A 120 9.64 -4.98 -10.41
N ASP A 121 8.89 -4.22 -11.22
CA ASP A 121 9.23 -4.06 -12.63
C ASP A 121 10.24 -2.95 -12.87
N GLU A 122 10.14 -1.79 -12.21
CA GLU A 122 11.01 -0.66 -12.54
C GLU A 122 11.84 -0.17 -11.36
N LEU A 123 11.21 0.12 -10.21
CA LEU A 123 11.92 0.85 -9.15
C LEU A 123 13.06 0.03 -8.54
N SER A 124 12.91 -1.28 -8.40
CA SER A 124 13.95 -2.17 -7.86
C SER A 124 15.26 -2.17 -8.64
N LYS A 125 15.23 -1.73 -9.91
CA LYS A 125 16.39 -1.64 -10.81
C LYS A 125 17.11 -0.30 -10.71
N ARG A 126 16.55 0.67 -9.98
CA ARG A 126 17.10 2.02 -9.86
C ARG A 126 18.29 2.02 -8.89
N ASP A 127 19.29 2.84 -9.22
CA ASP A 127 20.47 2.96 -8.38
C ASP A 127 20.12 3.48 -6.97
N GLY A 128 20.73 2.86 -5.96
CA GLY A 128 20.47 3.13 -4.55
C GLY A 128 19.03 2.87 -4.07
N MET A 129 18.17 2.20 -4.85
CA MET A 129 16.85 1.78 -4.34
C MET A 129 17.06 0.77 -3.21
N PRO A 130 16.33 0.84 -2.08
CA PRO A 130 16.38 -0.20 -1.07
C PRO A 130 15.60 -1.46 -1.50
N ALA A 131 15.91 -2.58 -0.86
CA ALA A 131 15.11 -3.80 -0.94
C ALA A 131 13.78 -3.59 -0.20
N LEU A 132 12.63 -3.82 -0.87
CA LEU A 132 11.29 -3.56 -0.31
C LEU A 132 10.36 -4.79 -0.33
N ILE A 133 10.75 -5.90 -0.94
CA ILE A 133 9.91 -7.09 -1.00
C ILE A 133 10.10 -7.90 0.28
N TYR A 134 9.04 -7.99 1.06
CA TYR A 134 9.02 -8.78 2.29
C TYR A 134 8.33 -10.12 2.06
N THR A 135 8.64 -11.10 2.91
CA THR A 135 7.92 -12.37 2.95
C THR A 135 6.87 -12.34 4.05
N TRP A 136 5.61 -12.59 3.68
CA TRP A 136 4.45 -12.53 4.55
C TRP A 136 3.77 -13.88 4.63
N ARG A 137 3.24 -14.23 5.80
CA ARG A 137 2.18 -15.24 5.93
C ARG A 137 0.83 -14.52 5.93
N ILE A 138 -0.10 -14.97 5.10
CA ILE A 138 -1.47 -14.44 5.08
C ILE A 138 -2.28 -15.17 6.15
N ASP A 139 -2.75 -14.45 7.16
CA ASP A 139 -3.47 -15.01 8.30
C ASP A 139 -4.98 -14.81 8.20
N GLU A 140 -5.43 -13.77 7.49
CA GLU A 140 -6.84 -13.46 7.26
C GLU A 140 -7.01 -12.65 5.98
N ILE A 141 -8.13 -12.86 5.27
CA ILE A 141 -8.53 -12.07 4.11
C ILE A 141 -9.94 -11.54 4.36
N ARG A 142 -10.12 -10.23 4.23
CA ARG A 142 -11.42 -9.56 4.35
C ARG A 142 -11.76 -8.87 3.03
N LEU A 143 -12.95 -9.09 2.51
CA LEU A 143 -13.51 -8.33 1.40
C LEU A 143 -14.36 -7.18 1.93
N ASP A 144 -14.11 -5.95 1.45
CA ASP A 144 -14.97 -4.81 1.74
C ASP A 144 -16.32 -4.95 1.01
N THR A 145 -17.38 -5.09 1.80
CA THR A 145 -18.77 -5.19 1.33
C THR A 145 -19.61 -3.97 1.70
N SER A 146 -18.95 -2.89 2.12
CA SER A 146 -19.60 -1.62 2.49
C SER A 146 -20.36 -1.05 1.29
N PRO A 147 -21.55 -0.47 1.48
CA PRO A 147 -22.27 0.16 0.38
C PRO A 147 -21.46 1.33 -0.19
N SER A 148 -21.54 1.54 -1.51
CA SER A 148 -20.97 2.74 -2.11
C SER A 148 -21.89 3.94 -1.88
N ILE A 149 -21.29 5.10 -1.64
CA ILE A 149 -21.92 6.42 -1.66
C ILE A 149 -21.29 7.25 -2.76
N GLN A 150 -22.07 8.18 -3.32
CA GLN A 150 -21.55 9.20 -4.22
C GLN A 150 -21.05 10.39 -3.39
N VAL A 151 -19.85 10.86 -3.67
CA VAL A 151 -19.25 12.04 -3.06
C VAL A 151 -18.88 13.04 -4.14
N GLU A 152 -19.21 14.30 -3.90
CA GLU A 152 -18.90 15.41 -4.81
C GLU A 152 -17.53 16.02 -4.49
N HIS A 153 -16.99 16.79 -5.43
CA HIS A 153 -15.74 17.54 -5.23
C HIS A 153 -15.81 18.42 -3.98
N GLY A 154 -14.74 18.42 -3.18
CA GLY A 154 -14.66 19.12 -1.89
C GLY A 154 -15.20 18.33 -0.68
N HIS A 155 -15.81 17.16 -0.89
CA HIS A 155 -16.14 16.25 0.22
C HIS A 155 -14.86 15.67 0.84
N PRO A 156 -14.77 15.44 2.17
CA PRO A 156 -13.56 14.90 2.81
C PRO A 156 -13.09 13.53 2.31
N LEU A 157 -14.00 12.74 1.73
CA LEU A 157 -13.71 11.43 1.11
C LEU A 157 -13.39 11.54 -0.40
N TYR A 158 -13.38 12.75 -0.95
CA TYR A 158 -13.05 12.98 -2.36
C TYR A 158 -11.53 12.95 -2.53
N VAL A 159 -11.02 11.85 -3.08
CA VAL A 159 -9.57 11.63 -3.27
C VAL A 159 -9.13 11.65 -4.75
N GLY A 160 -10.04 11.84 -5.69
CA GLY A 160 -9.73 11.87 -7.12
C GLY A 160 -9.15 13.20 -7.63
N PRO A 161 -8.52 13.19 -8.82
CA PRO A 161 -8.08 14.41 -9.52
C PRO A 161 -9.21 15.06 -10.35
N ASP A 162 -10.30 14.34 -10.59
CA ASP A 162 -11.39 14.78 -11.47
C ASP A 162 -12.33 15.81 -10.82
N GLU A 163 -13.11 16.53 -11.63
CA GLU A 163 -14.13 17.50 -11.16
C GLU A 163 -15.55 16.89 -11.04
N GLY A 164 -15.68 15.57 -11.21
CA GLY A 164 -16.97 14.86 -11.21
C GLY A 164 -17.26 14.07 -9.92
N PRO A 165 -18.52 13.68 -9.67
CA PRO A 165 -18.87 12.83 -8.54
C PRO A 165 -18.11 11.50 -8.58
N MET A 166 -17.56 11.09 -7.44
CA MET A 166 -16.87 9.81 -7.27
C MET A 166 -17.70 8.86 -6.42
N ARG A 167 -17.64 7.56 -6.70
CA ARG A 167 -18.19 6.53 -5.83
C ARG A 167 -17.11 6.05 -4.87
N VAL A 168 -17.37 6.16 -3.57
CA VAL A 168 -16.50 5.66 -2.51
C VAL A 168 -17.28 4.74 -1.58
N ARG A 169 -16.58 3.89 -0.83
CA ARG A 169 -17.21 3.05 0.21
C ARG A 169 -17.64 3.93 1.38
N ASP A 170 -18.84 3.70 1.92
CA ASP A 170 -19.36 4.46 3.04
C ASP A 170 -18.65 4.05 4.35
N PRO A 171 -17.79 4.91 4.93
CA PRO A 171 -17.05 4.55 6.15
C PRO A 171 -17.98 4.39 7.36
N LYS A 172 -19.19 4.98 7.34
CA LYS A 172 -20.17 4.85 8.43
C LYS A 172 -20.93 3.54 8.40
N ARG A 173 -20.86 2.81 7.28
CA ARG A 173 -21.54 1.53 7.06
C ARG A 173 -20.52 0.45 6.69
N ARG A 174 -19.33 0.51 7.29
CA ARG A 174 -18.25 -0.46 7.09
C ARG A 174 -18.73 -1.88 7.35
N ARG A 175 -18.49 -2.77 6.39
CA ARG A 175 -18.82 -4.20 6.48
C ARG A 175 -17.77 -5.04 5.78
N TRP A 176 -17.39 -6.11 6.44
CA TRP A 176 -16.39 -7.05 5.97
C TRP A 176 -16.98 -8.44 5.82
N ARG A 177 -16.51 -9.18 4.82
CA ARG A 177 -16.73 -10.62 4.69
C ARG A 177 -15.38 -11.33 4.69
N ASN A 178 -15.18 -12.26 5.62
CA ASN A 178 -13.97 -13.06 5.65
C ASN A 178 -13.99 -14.09 4.52
N LEU A 179 -12.83 -14.30 3.91
CA LEU A 179 -12.63 -15.23 2.80
C LEU A 179 -11.43 -16.15 3.10
N ASP A 180 -11.48 -17.36 2.53
CA ASP A 180 -10.34 -18.28 2.55
C ASP A 180 -9.32 -17.93 1.46
N ALA A 181 -9.77 -17.31 0.36
CA ALA A 181 -8.94 -16.85 -0.74
C ALA A 181 -9.58 -15.64 -1.46
N THR A 182 -8.76 -14.85 -2.16
CA THR A 182 -9.24 -13.82 -3.10
C THR A 182 -9.73 -14.45 -4.39
N GLU A 183 -10.54 -13.72 -5.16
CA GLU A 183 -10.97 -14.12 -6.49
C GLU A 183 -10.69 -13.00 -7.51
N MET A 184 -9.61 -13.16 -8.30
CA MET A 184 -9.10 -12.21 -9.30
C MET A 184 -10.18 -11.61 -10.21
N TRP A 185 -11.20 -12.38 -10.60
CA TRP A 185 -12.26 -11.95 -11.52
C TRP A 185 -13.67 -11.97 -10.92
N GLY A 186 -13.80 -12.38 -9.66
CA GLY A 186 -15.09 -12.57 -8.99
C GLY A 186 -15.59 -11.32 -8.28
N ASP A 187 -14.68 -10.56 -7.67
CA ASP A 187 -15.01 -9.41 -6.84
C ASP A 187 -14.35 -8.13 -7.38
N GLU A 188 -15.17 -7.13 -7.75
CA GLU A 188 -14.70 -5.74 -8.01
C GLU A 188 -14.36 -4.98 -6.70
N GLY A 189 -14.05 -5.72 -5.63
CA GLY A 189 -13.88 -5.20 -4.29
C GLY A 189 -12.44 -4.86 -3.94
N SER A 190 -12.29 -4.18 -2.81
CA SER A 190 -11.01 -4.01 -2.13
C SER A 190 -10.93 -5.04 -1.01
N TYR A 191 -9.77 -5.65 -0.86
CA TYR A 191 -9.47 -6.60 0.20
C TYR A 191 -8.57 -5.97 1.26
N THR A 192 -8.65 -6.47 2.47
CA THR A 192 -7.70 -6.19 3.56
C THR A 192 -7.16 -7.51 4.07
N LEU A 193 -5.84 -7.64 4.09
CA LEU A 193 -5.11 -8.83 4.50
C LEU A 193 -4.58 -8.62 5.91
N ARG A 194 -4.77 -9.60 6.81
CA ARG A 194 -3.96 -9.71 8.03
C ARG A 194 -2.75 -10.54 7.71
N CYS A 195 -1.57 -10.00 7.96
CA CYS A 195 -0.31 -10.61 7.59
C CYS A 195 0.65 -10.67 8.77
N THR A 196 1.37 -11.77 8.88
CA THR A 196 2.55 -11.89 9.74
C THR A 196 3.80 -11.71 8.88
N LEU A 197 4.67 -10.78 9.26
CA LEU A 197 5.98 -10.63 8.64
C LEU A 197 6.90 -11.79 9.03
N LEU A 198 7.51 -12.45 8.06
CA LEU A 198 8.48 -13.53 8.29
C LEU A 198 9.91 -12.98 8.28
N ASP A 199 10.74 -13.49 9.20
CA ASP A 199 12.12 -13.02 9.43
C ASP A 199 13.09 -13.51 8.35
N SER A 200 13.00 -12.92 7.15
CA SER A 200 13.89 -13.20 6.02
C SER A 200 14.68 -11.98 5.51
N GLY A 201 14.44 -10.80 6.10
CA GLY A 201 14.84 -9.52 5.51
C GLY A 201 14.12 -9.22 4.18
N PRO A 202 14.12 -7.95 3.72
CA PRO A 202 13.56 -7.62 2.42
C PRO A 202 14.52 -7.98 1.28
N VAL A 203 13.98 -8.22 0.09
CA VAL A 203 14.73 -8.48 -1.15
C VAL A 203 14.33 -7.52 -2.28
N HIS A 204 15.16 -7.43 -3.33
CA HIS A 204 14.86 -6.63 -4.52
C HIS A 204 13.97 -7.33 -5.54
N SER A 205 13.92 -8.66 -5.51
CA SER A 205 13.14 -9.45 -6.47
C SER A 205 12.51 -10.66 -5.80
N MET A 206 11.30 -11.01 -6.22
CA MET A 206 10.60 -12.18 -5.71
C MET A 206 11.28 -13.48 -6.16
N VAL A 207 11.25 -14.49 -5.30
CA VAL A 207 11.56 -15.86 -5.68
C VAL A 207 10.43 -16.37 -6.58
N ARG A 208 10.72 -16.43 -7.89
CA ARG A 208 9.76 -16.93 -8.90
C ARG A 208 9.29 -18.34 -8.54
N SER A 209 8.05 -18.47 -8.11
CA SER A 209 7.41 -19.75 -7.81
C SER A 209 6.12 -19.88 -8.60
N GLY A 210 6.23 -20.33 -9.86
CA GLY A 210 5.08 -20.64 -10.73
C GLY A 210 5.31 -20.34 -12.21
N PRO A 211 4.56 -20.98 -13.13
CA PRO A 211 4.60 -20.66 -14.55
C PRO A 211 4.08 -19.22 -14.77
N ARG A 212 4.65 -18.52 -15.76
CA ARG A 212 4.16 -17.21 -16.21
C ARG A 212 2.65 -17.28 -16.47
N SER A 213 1.94 -16.18 -16.17
CA SER A 213 0.62 -15.94 -16.75
C SER A 213 0.68 -16.28 -18.26
N PRO A 214 -0.26 -17.07 -18.80
CA PRO A 214 -0.30 -17.35 -20.24
C PRO A 214 -0.49 -16.07 -21.06
N TYR A 215 -0.91 -14.98 -20.41
CA TYR A 215 -1.02 -13.64 -20.96
C TYR A 215 0.24 -12.86 -20.60
N GLY A 216 1.39 -13.21 -21.19
CA GLY A 216 2.64 -12.45 -21.02
C GLY A 216 2.46 -10.95 -21.24
N PRO A 217 3.44 -10.11 -20.84
CA PRO A 217 3.29 -8.66 -20.85
C PRO A 217 2.77 -8.20 -22.22
N LEU A 218 1.66 -7.43 -22.19
CA LEU A 218 1.12 -6.79 -23.38
C LEU A 218 2.22 -5.85 -23.92
N VAL A 219 2.68 -6.17 -25.13
CA VAL A 219 3.70 -5.42 -25.88
C VAL A 219 3.13 -4.13 -26.43
#